data_AF-A0A2T7U264-F1
#
_entry.id   AF-A0A2T7U264-F1
#
_cell.length_a   1.000
_cell.length_b   1.000
_cell.length_c   1.000
_cell.angle_alpha   90.00
_cell.angle_beta   90.00
_cell.angle_gamma   90.00
#
_symmetry.space_group_name_H-M   'P 1'
#
loop_
_entity.id
_entity.type
_entity.pdbx_description
1 polymer ?
#
loop_
_entity_poly.entity_id
_entity_poly.type
_entity_poly.pdbx_seq_one_letter_code
_entity_poly.pdbx_strand_id
1 'polypeptide(L)' 'MSEWIDFDQWKDCARMERPGIVFEVKNAAGQSLITRCIHPLQTPWDWTSAPVQFRLVQEPKPRHSAPIPKPQRP' A
#
# COMPACT_ATOMS: atom_id res chain seq x y z
N MET A 1 11.44 -13.38 0.92
CA MET A 1 10.19 -12.90 0.32
C MET A 1 9.19 -12.78 1.45
N SER A 2 8.60 -11.62 1.69
CA SER A 2 7.63 -11.47 2.79
C SER A 2 6.41 -12.35 2.56
N GLU A 3 6.01 -13.08 3.59
CA GLU A 3 4.87 -14.00 3.57
C GLU A 3 3.55 -13.22 3.49
N TRP A 4 2.59 -13.77 2.74
CA TRP A 4 1.23 -13.22 2.67
C TRP A 4 0.43 -13.70 3.89
N ILE A 5 -0.21 -12.76 4.55
CA ILE A 5 -1.02 -12.92 5.75
C ILE A 5 -2.48 -12.71 5.37
N ASP A 6 -3.38 -13.52 5.91
CA ASP A 6 -4.82 -13.37 5.71
C ASP A 6 -5.33 -12.03 6.22
N PHE A 7 -6.23 -11.38 5.46
CA PHE A 7 -6.78 -10.07 5.81
C PHE A 7 -7.56 -10.04 7.13
N ASP A 8 -8.04 -11.17 7.65
CA ASP A 8 -8.64 -11.26 8.99
C ASP A 8 -7.70 -10.79 10.10
N GLN A 9 -6.37 -10.86 9.88
CA GLN A 9 -5.36 -10.36 10.81
C GLN A 9 -5.07 -8.85 10.66
N TRP A 10 -5.74 -8.15 9.74
CA TRP A 10 -5.53 -6.72 9.52
C TRP A 10 -5.85 -5.87 10.76
N LYS A 11 -6.79 -6.30 11.60
CA LYS A 11 -7.11 -5.66 12.89
C LYS A 11 -5.89 -5.56 13.83
N ASP A 12 -4.90 -6.43 13.65
CA ASP A 12 -3.66 -6.46 14.41
C ASP A 12 -2.50 -5.74 13.68
N CYS A 13 -2.77 -4.99 12.59
CA CYS A 13 -1.73 -4.32 11.81
C CYS A 13 -0.83 -3.39 12.64
N ALA A 14 -1.39 -2.78 13.71
CA ALA A 14 -0.64 -1.86 14.57
C ALA A 14 0.48 -2.56 15.33
N ARG A 15 0.33 -3.86 15.62
CA ARG A 15 1.37 -4.69 16.26
C ARG A 15 2.49 -5.06 15.27
N MET A 16 2.18 -5.04 13.98
CA MET A 16 3.10 -5.36 12.90
C MET A 16 3.78 -4.12 12.32
N GLU A 17 3.26 -2.92 12.61
CA GLU A 17 3.80 -1.66 12.12
C GLU A 17 5.21 -1.41 12.65
N ARG A 18 6.13 -1.07 11.75
CA ARG A 18 7.53 -0.77 12.08
C ARG A 18 8.03 0.38 11.20
N PRO A 19 8.97 1.20 11.69
CA PRO A 19 9.61 2.23 10.88
C PRO A 19 10.22 1.65 9.60
N GLY A 20 9.93 2.28 8.45
CA GLY A 20 10.43 1.85 7.14
C GLY A 20 9.74 0.62 6.54
N ILE A 21 8.67 0.12 7.17
CA ILE A 21 7.84 -0.97 6.67
C ILE A 21 6.43 -0.43 6.40
N VAL A 22 5.88 -0.81 5.25
CA VAL A 22 4.49 -0.57 4.85
C VAL A 22 3.81 -1.90 4.55
N PHE A 23 2.49 -1.87 4.42
CA PHE A 23 1.70 -3.04 4.12
C PHE A 23 1.28 -3.01 2.66
N GLU A 24 1.57 -4.09 1.94
CA GLU A 24 1.01 -4.35 0.63
C GLU A 24 -0.23 -5.21 0.82
N VAL A 25 -1.40 -4.65 0.55
CA VAL A 25 -2.70 -5.32 0.60
C VAL A 25 -3.10 -5.72 -0.80
N LYS A 26 -3.58 -6.95 -0.98
CA LYS A 26 -4.03 -7.49 -2.26
C LYS A 26 -5.49 -7.91 -2.16
N ASN A 27 -6.26 -7.66 -3.21
CA ASN A 27 -7.65 -8.10 -3.32
C ASN A 27 -7.80 -9.37 -4.17
N ALA A 28 -9.01 -9.95 -4.21
CA ALA A 28 -9.30 -11.17 -4.97
C ALA A 28 -9.13 -10.98 -6.49
N ALA A 29 -9.33 -9.76 -6.99
CA ALA A 29 -9.13 -9.39 -8.40
C ALA A 29 -7.64 -9.26 -8.79
N GLY A 30 -6.72 -9.39 -7.83
CA GLY A 30 -5.28 -9.29 -8.07
C GLY A 30 -4.73 -7.86 -8.02
N GLN A 31 -5.55 -6.86 -7.72
CA GLN A 31 -5.11 -5.47 -7.49
C GLN A 31 -4.36 -5.40 -6.14
N SER A 32 -3.37 -4.52 -6.07
CA SER A 32 -2.56 -4.29 -4.86
C SER A 32 -2.58 -2.82 -4.45
N LEU A 33 -2.47 -2.59 -3.14
CA LEU A 33 -2.43 -1.28 -2.51
C LEU A 33 -1.30 -1.27 -1.48
N ILE A 34 -0.41 -0.30 -1.58
CA ILE A 34 0.59 -0.05 -0.54
C ILE A 34 0.04 1.01 0.41
N THR A 35 -0.03 0.67 1.69
CA THR A 35 -0.56 1.55 2.71
C THR A 35 0.09 1.30 4.08
N ARG A 36 -0.10 2.22 5.02
CA ARG A 36 0.28 2.03 6.43
C ARG A 36 -0.80 1.26 7.19
N CYS A 37 -0.59 0.99 8.47
CA CYS A 37 -1.65 0.42 9.28
C CYS A 37 -2.75 1.47 9.49
N ILE A 38 -3.87 1.31 8.78
CA ILE A 38 -5.08 2.12 8.93
C ILE A 38 -6.26 1.19 9.16
N HIS A 39 -7.02 1.47 10.24
CA HIS A 39 -8.20 0.71 10.62
C HIS A 39 -9.38 1.67 10.83
N PRO A 40 -10.51 1.50 10.10
CA PRO A 40 -10.72 0.54 9.02
C PRO A 40 -9.84 0.85 7.79
N LEU A 41 -9.48 -0.18 7.02
CA LEU A 41 -8.72 0.01 5.78
C LEU A 41 -9.57 0.82 4.78
N GLN A 42 -9.00 1.92 4.28
CA GLN A 42 -9.60 2.66 3.17
C GLN A 42 -9.14 2.08 1.84
N THR A 43 -10.04 1.38 1.16
CA THR A 43 -9.79 0.84 -0.17
C THR A 43 -10.02 1.90 -1.24
N PRO A 44 -9.22 1.93 -2.31
CA PRO A 44 -9.48 2.74 -3.49
C PRO A 44 -10.87 2.46 -4.08
N TRP A 45 -11.47 3.48 -4.69
CA TRP A 45 -12.81 3.39 -5.26
C TRP A 45 -12.89 2.47 -6.49
N ASP A 46 -11.75 2.24 -7.16
CA ASP A 46 -11.61 1.39 -8.34
C ASP A 46 -11.40 -0.10 -8.00
N TRP A 47 -11.47 -0.46 -6.73
CA TRP A 47 -11.40 -1.86 -6.30
C TRP A 47 -12.73 -2.57 -6.55
N THR A 48 -12.67 -3.62 -7.37
CA THR A 48 -13.83 -4.45 -7.71
C THR A 48 -14.05 -5.60 -6.72
N SER A 49 -13.15 -5.79 -5.75
CA SER A 49 -13.20 -6.89 -4.80
C SER A 49 -12.61 -6.50 -3.45
N ALA A 50 -13.06 -7.20 -2.41
CA ALA A 50 -12.57 -7.04 -1.05
C ALA A 50 -11.08 -7.42 -0.93
N PRO A 51 -10.34 -6.78 -0.01
CA PRO A 51 -9.01 -7.23 0.39
C PRO A 51 -9.07 -8.68 0.88
N VAL A 52 -8.10 -9.51 0.47
CA VAL A 52 -8.03 -10.94 0.88
C VAL A 52 -6.77 -11.27 1.64
N GLN A 53 -5.67 -10.58 1.36
CA GLN A 53 -4.39 -10.86 1.97
C GLN A 53 -3.52 -9.61 1.99
N PHE A 54 -2.58 -9.54 2.91
CA PHE A 54 -1.60 -8.47 2.98
C PHE A 54 -0.22 -9.00 3.38
N ARG A 55 0.83 -8.23 3.13
CA ARG A 55 2.18 -8.56 3.59
C ARG A 55 2.94 -7.32 3.98
N LEU A 56 3.97 -7.48 4.81
CA LEU A 56 4.87 -6.40 5.18
C LEU A 56 5.94 -6.23 4.09
N VAL A 57 6.09 -5.04 3.55
CA VAL A 57 7.12 -4.71 2.55
C VAL A 57 7.90 -3.49 3.01
N GLN A 58 9.13 -3.33 2.54
CA GLN A 58 9.86 -2.10 2.80
C GLN A 58 9.19 -0.92 2.10
N GLU A 59 9.13 0.23 2.78
CA GLU A 59 8.59 1.45 2.18
C GLU A 59 9.39 1.77 0.91
N PRO A 60 8.73 1.80 -0.27
CA PRO A 60 9.43 2.12 -1.49
C PRO A 60 10.00 3.53 -1.39
N LYS A 61 11.27 3.70 -1.74
CA LYS A 61 11.91 5.01 -1.72
C LYS A 61 11.09 5.99 -2.57
N PRO A 62 10.80 7.20 -2.07
CA PRO A 62 10.14 8.23 -2.86
C PRO A 62 10.89 8.41 -4.18
N ARG A 63 10.18 8.31 -5.31
CA ARG A 63 10.76 8.73 -6.59
C ARG A 63 10.81 10.25 -6.58
N HIS A 64 12.01 10.81 -6.62
CA HIS A 64 12.19 12.22 -6.88
C HIS A 64 11.55 12.57 -8.22
N SER A 65 10.66 13.57 -8.23
CA SER A 65 10.11 14.13 -9.44
C SER A 65 11.23 14.79 -10.25
N ALA A 66 11.17 14.67 -11.57
CA ALA A 66 11.97 15.54 -12.43
C ALA A 66 11.53 17.01 -12.19
N PRO A 67 12.43 17.99 -12.30
CA PRO A 67 12.07 19.40 -12.22
C PRO A 67 10.94 19.73 -13.21
N ILE A 68 10.00 20.56 -12.80
CA ILE A 68 8.92 21.05 -13.68
C ILE A 68 9.59 21.69 -14.91
N PRO A 69 9.19 21.32 -16.14
CA PRO A 69 9.76 21.92 -17.36
C PRO A 69 9.65 23.43 -17.33
N LYS A 70 10.68 24.13 -17.82
CA LYS A 70 10.63 25.60 -17.94
C LYS A 70 9.51 25.98 -18.92
N PRO A 71 8.76 27.08 -18.66
CA PRO A 71 7.74 27.57 -19.59
C PRO A 71 8.36 27.81 -20.97
N GLN A 72 7.72 27.35 -22.05
CA GLN A 72 8.07 27.77 -23.40
C GLN A 72 7.66 29.24 -23.56
N ARG A 73 8.58 30.10 -23.99
CA ARG A 73 8.24 31.49 -24.35
C ARG A 73 7.31 31.48 -25.57
N PRO A 74 6.32 32.39 -25.63
CA PRO A 74 5.51 32.62 -26.82
C PRO A 74 6.36 33.14 -28.00
#